data_AF-A0A957TH95-F1
#
_entry.id   AF-A0A957TH95-F1
#
_cell.length_a   1.000
_cell.length_b   1.000
_cell.length_c   1.000
_cell.angle_alpha   90.00
_cell.angle_beta   90.00
_cell.angle_gamma   90.00
#
_symmetry.space_group_name_H-M   'P 1'
#
loop_
_entity.id
_entity.type
_entity.pdbx_description
1 polymer ?
#
loop_
_entity_poly.entity_id
_entity_poly.type
_entity_poly.pdbx_seq_one_letter_code
_entity_poly.pdbx_strand_id
1 'polypeptide(L)'
;IAQTGIVGLVAFLWLSFTILKVAWQLRTKVDSGFEKAYVYGALGGWAAFLAAAGFGDWILPFVYNVGLDGMRASILPWVFFGGLVALQVKYQGR
;
A
#
# COMPACT_ATOMS: atom_id res chain seq x y z
N ILE A 1 -20.94 -14.55 9.40
CA ILE A 1 -19.88 -14.21 8.42
C ILE A 1 -19.26 -12.83 8.71
N ALA A 2 -20.04 -11.77 8.96
CA ALA A 2 -19.48 -10.45 9.34
C ALA A 2 -18.72 -10.44 10.69
N GLN A 3 -19.12 -11.30 11.64
CA GLN A 3 -18.54 -11.35 13.00
C GLN A 3 -17.08 -11.86 13.02
N THR A 4 -16.68 -12.69 12.06
CA THR A 4 -15.28 -13.17 11.90
C THR A 4 -14.39 -12.19 11.14
N GLY A 5 -14.98 -11.21 10.43
CA GLY A 5 -14.24 -10.24 9.62
C GLY A 5 -13.63 -9.08 10.40
N ILE A 6 -14.02 -8.86 11.65
CA ILE A 6 -13.58 -7.69 12.44
C ILE A 6 -12.07 -7.72 12.68
N VAL A 7 -11.50 -8.89 13.02
CA VAL A 7 -10.05 -9.02 13.24
C VAL A 7 -9.29 -8.73 11.95
N GLY A 8 -9.75 -9.28 10.83
CA GLY A 8 -9.16 -9.02 9.51
C GLY A 8 -9.26 -7.55 9.12
N LEU A 9 -10.41 -6.91 9.36
CA LEU A 9 -10.63 -5.50 9.08
C LEU A 9 -9.72 -4.61 9.94
N VAL A 10 -9.62 -4.87 11.24
CA VAL A 10 -8.71 -4.13 12.14
C VAL A 10 -7.27 -4.29 11.69
N ALA A 11 -6.84 -5.51 11.35
CA ALA A 11 -5.50 -5.77 10.83
C ALA A 11 -5.25 -5.02 9.51
N PHE A 12 -6.22 -5.02 8.59
CA PHE A 12 -6.14 -4.32 7.32
C PHE A 12 -6.06 -2.79 7.49
N LEU A 13 -6.91 -2.22 8.35
CA LEU A 13 -6.91 -0.79 8.65
C LEU A 13 -5.59 -0.38 9.32
N TRP A 14 -5.08 -1.20 10.25
CA TRP A 14 -3.79 -0.95 10.87
C TRP A 14 -2.64 -1.01 9.85
N LEU A 15 -2.61 -2.03 8.98
CA LEU A 15 -1.62 -2.14 7.92
C LEU A 15 -1.67 -0.93 6.98
N SER A 16 -2.88 -0.56 6.53
CA SER A 16 -3.10 0.61 5.68
C SER A 16 -2.64 1.90 6.34
N PHE A 17 -2.96 2.11 7.62
CA PHE A 17 -2.49 3.27 8.38
C PHE A 17 -0.97 3.28 8.53
N THR A 18 -0.36 2.12 8.72
CA THR A 18 1.10 2.00 8.84
C THR A 18 1.79 2.38 7.52
N ILE A 19 1.29 1.90 6.38
CA ILE A 19 1.79 2.30 5.05
C ILE A 19 1.66 3.81 4.86
N LEU A 20 0.50 4.37 5.18
CA LEU A 20 0.28 5.82 5.13
C LEU A 20 1.28 6.57 6.00
N LYS A 21 1.48 6.14 7.25
CA LYS A 21 2.42 6.76 8.19
C LYS A 21 3.84 6.77 7.64
N VAL A 22 4.31 5.64 7.09
CA VAL A 22 5.65 5.52 6.49
C VAL A 22 5.81 6.46 5.31
N ALA A 23 4.86 6.45 4.35
CA ALA A 23 4.86 7.38 3.22
C ALA A 23 4.81 8.84 3.69
N TRP A 24 3.99 9.13 4.70
CA TRP A 24 3.78 10.47 5.24
C TRP A 24 5.08 11.06 5.79
N GLN A 25 5.83 10.25 6.55
CA GLN A 25 7.13 10.60 7.12
C GLN A 25 8.23 10.73 6.06
N LEU A 26 8.25 9.85 5.06
CA LEU A 26 9.27 9.89 4.01
C LEU A 26 9.20 11.16 3.15
N ARG A 27 8.02 11.78 2.99
CA ARG A 27 7.88 13.02 2.20
C ARG A 27 8.72 14.19 2.74
N THR A 28 8.99 14.22 4.04
CA THR A 28 9.83 15.27 4.65
C THR A 28 11.28 14.83 4.82
N LYS A 29 11.59 13.53 4.77
CA LYS A 29 12.95 12.99 4.90
C LYS A 29 13.69 12.85 3.57
N VAL A 30 12.96 12.69 2.49
CA VAL A 30 13.53 12.57 1.14
C VAL A 30 13.57 13.97 0.51
N ASP A 31 14.78 14.43 0.20
CA ASP A 31 15.02 15.81 -0.25
C ASP A 31 14.41 16.10 -1.62
N SER A 32 14.82 15.37 -2.66
CA SER A 32 14.41 15.59 -4.05
C SER A 32 14.73 14.39 -4.97
N GLY A 33 14.29 14.46 -6.23
CA GLY A 33 14.58 13.44 -7.26
C GLY A 33 13.56 12.30 -7.31
N PHE A 34 13.96 11.19 -7.94
CA PHE A 34 13.10 10.03 -8.19
C PHE A 34 12.47 9.47 -6.91
N GLU A 35 13.23 9.37 -5.82
CA GLU A 35 12.73 8.81 -4.56
C GLU A 35 11.61 9.66 -3.96
N LYS A 36 11.70 10.98 -4.10
CA LYS A 36 10.62 11.88 -3.65
C LYS A 36 9.37 11.69 -4.51
N ALA A 37 9.54 11.66 -5.83
CA ALA A 37 8.44 11.40 -6.76
C ALA A 37 7.80 10.03 -6.50
N TYR A 38 8.60 9.00 -6.22
CA TYR A 38 8.16 7.67 -5.86
C TYR A 38 7.30 7.68 -4.59
N VAL A 39 7.74 8.39 -3.53
CA VAL A 39 6.97 8.50 -2.28
C VAL A 39 5.61 9.16 -2.52
N TYR A 40 5.54 10.25 -3.29
CA TYR A 40 4.27 10.89 -3.63
C TYR A 40 3.40 10.01 -4.53
N GLY A 41 4.00 9.31 -5.50
CA GLY A 41 3.31 8.36 -6.37
C GLY A 41 2.72 7.20 -5.58
N ALA A 42 3.46 6.63 -4.64
CA ALA A 42 2.99 5.57 -3.75
C ALA A 42 1.90 6.07 -2.79
N LEU A 43 1.97 7.33 -2.31
CA LEU A 43 0.92 7.94 -1.49
C LEU A 43 -0.39 8.11 -2.28
N GLY A 44 -0.30 8.60 -3.52
CA GLY A 44 -1.46 8.69 -4.41
C GLY A 44 -2.01 7.30 -4.78
N GLY A 45 -1.11 6.35 -5.07
CA GLY A 45 -1.45 4.95 -5.31
C GLY A 45 -2.12 4.27 -4.12
N TRP A 46 -1.73 4.61 -2.89
CA TRP A 46 -2.40 4.13 -1.67
C TRP A 46 -3.84 4.63 -1.58
N ALA A 47 -4.10 5.90 -1.90
CA ALA A 47 -5.47 6.43 -1.92
C ALA A 47 -6.31 5.75 -3.02
N ALA A 48 -5.75 5.58 -4.22
CA ALA A 48 -6.42 4.87 -5.31
C ALA A 48 -6.67 3.39 -4.98
N PHE A 49 -5.72 2.74 -4.30
CA PHE A 49 -5.85 1.37 -3.82
C PHE A 49 -7.01 1.22 -2.82
N LEU A 50 -7.14 2.13 -1.85
CA LEU A 50 -8.27 2.12 -0.91
C LEU A 50 -9.61 2.41 -1.59
N ALA A 51 -9.63 3.30 -2.59
CA ALA A 51 -10.83 3.51 -3.38
C ALA A 51 -11.20 2.24 -4.15
N ALA A 52 -10.25 1.61 -4.83
CA ALA A 52 -10.44 0.35 -5.57
C ALA A 52 -10.89 -0.80 -4.65
N ALA A 53 -10.34 -0.88 -3.44
CA ALA A 53 -10.75 -1.81 -2.39
C ALA A 53 -12.24 -1.69 -2.02
N GLY A 54 -12.80 -0.48 -2.10
CA GLY A 54 -14.23 -0.24 -1.88
C GLY A 54 -15.13 -0.70 -3.03
N PHE A 55 -14.57 -0.89 -4.23
CA PHE A 55 -15.31 -1.30 -5.43
C PHE A 55 -15.20 -2.80 -5.75
N GLY A 56 -14.39 -3.58 -5.02
CA GLY A 56 -14.35 -5.03 -5.17
C GLY A 56 -13.18 -5.73 -4.49
N ASP A 57 -13.02 -7.03 -4.75
CA ASP A 57 -12.09 -7.93 -4.06
C ASP A 57 -10.62 -7.84 -4.55
N TRP A 58 -10.21 -6.67 -5.05
CA TRP A 58 -8.90 -6.42 -5.68
C TRP A 58 -7.77 -6.12 -4.68
N ILE A 59 -8.07 -6.22 -3.39
CA ILE A 59 -7.13 -5.91 -2.30
C ILE A 59 -6.03 -6.96 -2.22
N LEU A 60 -6.43 -8.24 -2.19
CA LEU A 60 -5.51 -9.35 -2.04
C LEU A 60 -5.26 -9.99 -3.41
N PRO A 61 -3.99 -10.20 -3.80
CA PRO A 61 -3.66 -10.79 -5.09
C PRO A 61 -3.93 -12.29 -5.06
N PHE A 62 -5.20 -12.66 -5.28
CA PHE A 62 -5.65 -14.04 -5.24
C PHE A 62 -6.44 -14.39 -6.50
N VAL A 63 -5.97 -15.42 -7.21
CA VAL A 63 -6.53 -15.82 -8.53
C VAL A 63 -8.02 -16.14 -8.44
N TYR A 64 -8.47 -16.73 -7.34
CA TYR A 64 -9.87 -17.13 -7.17
C TYR A 64 -10.84 -15.95 -7.09
N ASN A 65 -10.37 -14.77 -6.72
CA ASN A 65 -11.25 -13.59 -6.57
C ASN A 65 -11.41 -12.83 -7.88
N VAL A 66 -10.34 -12.74 -8.67
CA VAL A 66 -10.24 -11.76 -9.79
C VAL A 66 -9.56 -12.34 -11.04
N GLY A 67 -9.36 -13.66 -11.10
CA GLY A 67 -8.63 -14.33 -12.17
C GLY A 67 -7.13 -13.99 -12.21
N LEU A 68 -6.42 -14.53 -13.19
CA LEU A 68 -4.98 -14.26 -13.36
C LEU A 68 -4.69 -12.80 -13.70
N ASP A 69 -5.52 -12.18 -14.53
CA ASP A 69 -5.32 -10.80 -14.94
C ASP A 69 -5.54 -9.83 -13.78
N GLY A 70 -6.57 -10.08 -12.96
CA GLY A 70 -6.77 -9.29 -11.75
C GLY A 70 -5.72 -9.53 -10.67
N MET A 71 -5.20 -10.74 -10.53
CA MET A 71 -4.07 -11.02 -9.63
C MET A 71 -2.85 -10.20 -10.04
N ARG A 72 -2.51 -10.16 -11.33
CA ARG A 72 -1.36 -9.39 -11.83
C ARG A 72 -1.48 -7.90 -11.51
N ALA A 73 -2.68 -7.33 -11.68
CA ALA A 73 -2.92 -5.92 -11.37
C ALA A 73 -2.87 -5.63 -9.86
N SER A 74 -3.43 -6.51 -9.03
CA SER A 74 -3.49 -6.36 -7.57
C SER A 74 -2.17 -6.57 -6.85
N ILE A 75 -1.16 -7.16 -7.50
CA ILE A 75 0.21 -7.26 -6.94
C ILE A 75 0.90 -5.89 -6.90
N LEU A 76 0.63 -5.01 -7.88
CA LEU A 76 1.40 -3.78 -8.06
C LEU A 76 1.39 -2.88 -6.82
N PRO A 77 0.25 -2.54 -6.19
CA PRO A 77 0.24 -1.72 -4.98
C PRO A 77 1.18 -2.25 -3.89
N TRP A 78 1.19 -3.57 -3.66
CA TRP A 78 2.05 -4.20 -2.65
C TRP A 78 3.53 -4.07 -2.97
N VAL A 79 3.93 -4.18 -4.23
CA VAL A 79 5.31 -3.94 -4.67
C VAL A 79 5.71 -2.48 -4.41
N PHE A 80 4.83 -1.53 -4.73
CA PHE A 80 5.10 -0.11 -4.49
C PHE A 80 5.18 0.22 -2.98
N PHE A 81 4.32 -0.39 -2.16
CA PHE A 81 4.40 -0.23 -0.71
C PHE A 81 5.67 -0.87 -0.13
N GLY A 82 6.13 -2.00 -0.67
CA GLY A 82 7.41 -2.59 -0.31
C GLY A 82 8.60 -1.66 -0.58
N GLY A 83 8.57 -0.91 -1.69
CA GLY A 83 9.60 0.08 -1.97
C GLY A 83 9.61 1.25 -0.99
N LEU A 84 8.47 1.63 -0.41
CA LEU A 84 8.44 2.60 0.69
C LEU A 84 9.20 2.09 1.92
N VAL A 85 9.08 0.80 2.23
CA VAL A 85 9.82 0.18 3.35
C VAL A 85 11.32 0.20 3.06
N ALA A 86 11.74 -0.12 1.83
CA ALA A 86 13.15 -0.03 1.44
C ALA A 86 13.70 1.40 1.59
N LEU A 87 12.93 2.42 1.20
CA LEU A 87 13.29 3.83 1.43
C LEU A 87 13.31 4.18 2.93
N GLN A 88 12.36 3.68 3.71
CA GLN A 88 12.34 3.90 5.15
C GLN A 88 13.61 3.40 5.80
N VAL A 89 14.07 2.19 5.46
CA VAL A 89 15.34 1.63 5.97
C VAL A 89 16.53 2.49 5.54
N LYS A 90 16.58 2.91 4.27
CA LYS A 90 17.64 3.79 3.73
C LYS A 90 17.74 5.12 4.49
N TYR A 91 16.60 5.70 4.88
CA TYR A 91 16.50 7.01 5.53
C TYR A 91 16.25 6.94 7.05
N GLN A 92 16.36 5.75 7.67
CA GLN A 92 16.24 5.57 9.12
C GLN A 92 17.56 5.82 9.86
N GLY A 93 18.69 5.81 9.16
CA GLY A 93 20.04 6.05 9.70
C GLY A 93 20.67 7.40 9.33
N ARG A 94 19.87 8.33 8.79
CA ARG A 94 20.22 9.73 8.54
C ARG A 94 19.34 10.61 9.42
#